data_AF-K6WPE4-F1
#
_entry.id   AF-K6WPE4-F1
#
_cell.length_a   1.000
_cell.length_b   1.000
_cell.length_c   1.000
_cell.angle_alpha   90.00
_cell.angle_beta   90.00
_cell.angle_gamma   90.00
#
_symmetry.space_group_name_H-M   'P 1'
#
loop_
_entity.id
_entity.type
_entity.pdbx_description
1 polymer ?
#
loop_
_entity_poly.entity_id
_entity_poly.type
_entity_poly.pdbx_seq_one_letter_code
_entity_poly.pdbx_strand_id
1 'polypeptide(L)'
;MGLNIKNERVHALARRAAAVTGQSQTSAIEEALLLLLSQHGVDPAQDRRAQRLDVINRRLARIDVEVSRTTSGPDAPDITRVEDLYDDVTGLPR
;
A
#
# COMPACT_ATOMS: atom_id res chain seq x y z
N MET A 1 2.40 15.81 7.57
CA MET A 1 2.54 17.07 6.79
C MET A 1 1.20 17.78 6.81
N GLY A 2 1.17 19.11 6.93
CA GLY A 2 -0.08 19.87 7.10
C GLY A 2 -0.52 20.59 5.83
N LEU A 3 -1.83 20.60 5.57
CA LEU A 3 -2.45 21.41 4.51
C LEU A 3 -2.50 22.88 4.96
N ASN A 4 -1.88 23.79 4.21
CA ASN A 4 -1.98 25.23 4.45
C ASN A 4 -3.03 25.86 3.54
N ILE A 5 -4.16 26.25 4.10
CA ILE A 5 -5.22 26.98 3.39
C ILE A 5 -5.09 28.45 3.77
N LYS A 6 -4.87 29.36 2.80
CA LYS A 6 -4.75 30.81 3.06
C LYS A 6 -6.06 31.59 2.92
N ASN A 7 -7.16 30.90 2.64
CA ASN A 7 -8.47 31.52 2.43
C ASN A 7 -9.21 31.67 3.76
N GLU A 8 -9.43 32.91 4.19
CA GLU A 8 -10.10 33.24 5.46
C GLU A 8 -11.52 32.67 5.58
N ARG A 9 -12.25 32.59 4.46
CA ARG A 9 -13.60 32.02 4.44
C ARG A 9 -13.56 30.54 4.80
N VAL A 10 -12.57 29.80 4.31
CA VAL A 10 -12.41 28.38 4.61
C VAL A 10 -12.04 28.17 6.08
N HIS A 11 -11.18 29.02 6.65
CA HIS A 11 -10.90 29.00 8.09
C HIS A 11 -12.15 29.22 8.94
N ALA A 12 -12.98 30.20 8.56
CA ALA A 12 -14.23 30.46 9.26
C ALA A 12 -15.19 29.28 9.19
N LEU A 13 -15.30 28.62 8.03
CA LEU A 13 -16.10 27.41 7.85
C LEU A 13 -15.57 26.25 8.69
N ALA A 14 -14.26 26.01 8.70
CA ALA A 14 -13.63 24.96 9.50
C ALA A 14 -13.86 25.16 11.00
N ARG A 15 -13.72 26.39 11.51
CA ARG A 15 -14.02 26.75 12.89
C ARG A 15 -15.48 26.46 13.25
N ARG A 16 -16.41 26.85 12.37
CA ARG A 16 -17.85 26.60 12.60
C ARG A 16 -18.19 25.12 12.55
N ALA A 17 -17.64 24.37 11.59
CA ALA A 17 -17.86 22.94 11.48
C ALA A 17 -17.38 22.22 12.75
N ALA A 18 -16.15 22.51 13.20
CA ALA A 18 -15.61 21.98 14.45
C ALA A 18 -16.49 22.29 15.68
N ALA A 19 -17.00 23.52 15.77
CA ALA A 19 -17.87 23.93 16.88
C ALA A 19 -19.21 23.18 16.88
N VAL A 20 -19.78 22.90 15.70
CA VAL A 20 -21.05 22.18 15.57
C VAL A 20 -20.88 20.68 15.80
N THR A 21 -19.77 20.09 15.34
CA THR A 21 -19.52 18.64 15.48
C THR A 21 -18.81 18.25 16.77
N GLY A 22 -18.28 19.22 17.53
CA GLY A 22 -17.47 18.96 18.72
C GLY A 22 -16.10 18.35 18.41
N GLN A 23 -15.66 18.40 17.15
CA GLN A 23 -14.40 17.82 16.69
C GLN A 23 -13.29 18.86 16.58
N SER A 24 -12.06 18.41 16.30
CA SER A 24 -11.01 19.31 15.83
C SER A 24 -11.36 19.87 14.44
N GLN A 25 -10.83 21.05 14.09
CA GLN A 25 -10.99 21.61 12.73
C GLN A 25 -10.50 20.64 11.65
N THR A 26 -9.39 19.95 11.90
CA THR A 26 -8.85 18.96 10.97
C THR A 26 -9.81 17.78 10.77
N SER A 27 -10.36 17.23 11.85
CA SER A 27 -11.30 16.11 11.78
C SER A 27 -12.62 16.50 11.11
N ALA A 28 -13.13 17.70 11.38
CA ALA A 28 -14.34 18.21 10.72
C ALA A 28 -14.12 18.44 9.22
N ILE A 29 -12.93 18.92 8.83
CA ILE A 29 -12.54 19.05 7.41
C ILE A 29 -12.42 17.66 6.78
N GLU A 30 -11.79 16.70 7.44
CA GLU A 30 -11.63 15.33 6.95
C GLU A 30 -13.00 14.67 6.71
N GLU A 31 -13.91 14.77 7.66
CA GLU A 31 -15.27 14.23 7.52
C GLU A 31 -16.02 14.89 6.35
N ALA A 32 -15.95 16.22 6.21
CA ALA A 32 -16.59 16.92 5.11
C ALA A 32 -16.02 16.50 3.73
N LEU A 33 -14.71 16.28 3.64
CA LEU A 33 -14.06 15.80 2.42
C LEU A 33 -14.45 14.35 2.09
N LEU A 34 -14.52 13.48 3.09
CA LEU A 34 -14.98 12.09 2.91
C LEU A 34 -16.43 12.05 2.41
N LEU A 35 -17.31 12.90 2.97
CA LEU A 35 -18.69 13.02 2.53
C LEU A 35 -18.79 13.55 1.09
N LEU A 36 -17.99 14.56 0.73
CA LEU A 36 -17.95 15.09 -0.64
C LEU A 36 -17.50 14.01 -1.63
N LEU A 37 -16.43 13.28 -1.31
CA LEU A 37 -15.91 12.22 -2.18
C LEU A 37 -16.92 11.08 -2.35
N SER A 38 -17.60 10.67 -1.28
CA SER A 38 -18.63 9.63 -1.36
C SER A 38 -19.83 10.05 -2.19
N GLN A 39 -20.25 11.32 -2.12
CA GLN A 39 -21.30 11.88 -3.00
C GLN A 39 -20.92 11.82 -4.49
N HIS A 40 -19.62 11.83 -4.79
CA HIS A 40 -19.09 11.65 -6.15
C HIS A 40 -18.73 10.20 -6.49
N GLY A 41 -19.09 9.23 -5.64
CA GLY A 41 -18.81 7.82 -5.86
C GLY A 41 -17.34 7.43 -5.70
N VAL A 42 -16.52 8.29 -5.09
CA VAL A 42 -15.12 8.02 -4.78
C VAL A 42 -15.04 7.43 -3.37
N ASP A 43 -14.48 6.24 -3.23
CA ASP A 43 -14.18 5.62 -1.93
C ASP A 43 -12.67 5.66 -1.66
N PRO A 44 -12.19 6.59 -0.81
CA PRO A 44 -10.77 6.72 -0.49
C PRO A 44 -10.18 5.50 0.21
N ALA A 45 -11.01 4.62 0.78
CA ALA A 45 -10.57 3.36 1.35
C ALA A 45 -10.28 2.32 0.26
N GLN A 46 -11.07 2.31 -0.83
CA GLN A 46 -10.76 1.50 -2.02
C GLN A 46 -9.47 1.96 -2.67
N ASP A 47 -9.26 3.27 -2.81
CA ASP A 47 -8.04 3.82 -3.43
C ASP A 47 -6.78 3.44 -2.64
N ARG A 48 -6.83 3.54 -1.30
CA ARG A 48 -5.73 3.09 -0.44
C ARG A 48 -5.48 1.59 -0.54
N ARG A 49 -6.55 0.78 -0.62
CA ARG A 49 -6.44 -0.67 -0.79
C ARG A 49 -5.85 -1.02 -2.15
N ALA A 50 -6.31 -0.38 -3.21
CA ALA A 50 -5.79 -0.55 -4.56
C ALA A 50 -4.31 -0.19 -4.64
N GLN A 51 -3.90 0.98 -4.11
CA GLN A 51 -2.49 1.38 -4.05
C GLN A 51 -1.62 0.37 -3.28
N ARG A 52 -2.13 -0.17 -2.17
CA ARG A 52 -1.41 -1.18 -1.38
C ARG A 52 -1.24 -2.49 -2.15
N LEU A 53 -2.28 -2.96 -2.82
CA LEU A 53 -2.23 -4.14 -3.68
C LEU A 53 -1.26 -3.92 -4.84
N ASP A 54 -1.24 -2.74 -5.43
CA ASP A 54 -0.33 -2.35 -6.50
C ASP A 54 1.15 -2.45 -6.09
N VAL A 55 1.47 -2.01 -4.88
CA VAL A 55 2.83 -2.12 -4.32
C VAL A 55 3.19 -3.59 -4.08
N ILE A 56 2.26 -4.38 -3.55
CA ILE A 56 2.48 -5.82 -3.32
C ILE A 56 2.72 -6.53 -4.65
N ASN A 57 1.86 -6.32 -5.64
CA ASN A 57 1.97 -6.93 -6.96
C ASN A 57 3.30 -6.57 -7.64
N ARG A 58 3.74 -5.31 -7.55
CA ARG A 58 5.06 -4.89 -8.06
C ARG A 58 6.22 -5.59 -7.37
N ARG A 59 6.12 -5.83 -6.06
CA ARG A 59 7.16 -6.56 -5.31
C ARG A 59 7.17 -8.04 -5.67
N LEU A 60 6.00 -8.67 -5.76
CA LEU A 60 5.88 -10.07 -6.17
C LEU A 60 6.41 -10.28 -7.59
N ALA A 61 6.08 -9.40 -8.53
CA ALA A 61 6.60 -9.45 -9.89
C ALA A 61 8.14 -9.32 -9.94
N ARG A 62 8.74 -8.51 -9.06
CA ARG A 62 10.21 -8.43 -8.94
C ARG A 62 10.79 -9.74 -8.41
N ILE A 63 10.18 -10.32 -7.38
CA ILE A 63 10.62 -11.59 -6.79
C ILE A 63 10.53 -12.71 -7.84
N ASP A 64 9.42 -12.82 -8.56
CA ASP A 64 9.25 -13.82 -9.63
C ASP A 64 10.34 -13.71 -10.71
N VAL A 65 10.66 -12.49 -11.14
CA VAL A 65 11.72 -12.24 -12.13
C VAL A 65 13.11 -12.57 -11.57
N GLU A 66 13.33 -12.38 -10.28
CA GLU A 66 14.60 -12.71 -9.62
C GLU A 66 14.74 -14.21 -9.42
N VAL A 67 13.71 -14.88 -8.89
CA VAL A 67 13.63 -16.33 -8.73
C VAL A 67 13.77 -17.03 -10.07
N SER A 68 13.01 -16.62 -11.10
CA SER A 68 13.10 -17.23 -12.43
C SER A 68 14.51 -17.10 -13.02
N ARG A 69 15.23 -16.01 -12.74
CA ARG A 69 16.62 -15.87 -13.20
C ARG A 69 17.59 -16.79 -12.47
N THR A 70 17.36 -17.09 -11.20
CA THR A 70 18.18 -18.03 -10.43
C THR A 70 17.79 -19.49 -10.64
N THR A 71 16.55 -19.79 -11.02
CA THR A 71 16.03 -21.18 -11.10
C THR A 71 15.71 -21.66 -12.52
N SER A 72 15.84 -20.84 -13.57
CA SER A 72 15.49 -21.24 -14.95
C SER A 72 16.66 -21.19 -15.96
N GLY A 73 17.90 -21.21 -15.49
CA GLY A 73 19.09 -21.34 -16.35
C GLY A 73 19.38 -22.81 -16.74
N PRO A 74 20.22 -23.06 -17.76
CA PRO A 74 20.63 -24.42 -18.14
C PRO A 74 21.40 -25.18 -17.02
N ASP A 75 21.93 -24.45 -16.04
CA ASP A 75 22.61 -24.99 -14.84
C ASP A 75 21.73 -24.90 -13.57
N ALA A 76 20.44 -24.57 -13.70
CA ALA A 76 19.57 -24.47 -12.53
C ALA A 76 19.31 -25.86 -11.94
N PRO A 77 19.45 -26.05 -10.63
CA PRO A 77 19.18 -27.33 -9.99
C PRO A 77 17.68 -27.65 -10.09
N ASP A 78 17.35 -28.86 -10.57
CA ASP A 78 15.98 -29.38 -10.61
C ASP A 78 15.55 -29.80 -9.19
N ILE A 79 15.29 -28.80 -8.34
CA ILE A 79 14.87 -29.00 -6.96
C ILE A 79 13.38 -29.35 -6.98
N THR A 80 13.08 -30.64 -6.90
CA THR A 80 11.71 -31.16 -6.85
C THR A 80 11.36 -31.68 -5.46
N ARG A 81 12.37 -31.99 -4.64
CA ARG A 81 12.26 -32.53 -3.28
C ARG A 81 13.22 -31.80 -2.34
N VAL A 82 12.99 -31.95 -1.03
CA VAL A 82 13.80 -31.26 -0.01
C VAL A 82 15.24 -31.78 0.01
N GLU A 83 15.44 -33.03 -0.37
CA GLU A 83 16.75 -33.69 -0.43
C GLU A 83 17.67 -33.07 -1.48
N ASP A 84 17.10 -32.50 -2.56
CA ASP A 84 17.85 -31.88 -3.66
C ASP A 84 18.58 -30.59 -3.25
N LEU A 85 18.24 -30.02 -2.07
CA LEU A 85 18.92 -28.85 -1.50
C LEU A 85 20.27 -29.17 -0.84
N TYR A 86 20.59 -30.45 -0.65
CA TYR A 86 21.80 -30.90 0.04
C TYR A 86 22.74 -31.65 -0.92
N ASP A 87 24.04 -31.59 -0.64
CA ASP A 87 25.05 -32.39 -1.34
C ASP A 87 25.08 -33.80 -0.72
N ASP A 88 24.92 -34.84 -1.55
CA ASP A 88 24.77 -36.23 -1.09
C ASP A 88 26.02 -36.79 -0.39
N VAL A 89 27.20 -36.20 -0.67
CA VAL A 89 28.49 -36.68 -0.17
C VAL A 89 28.85 -35.99 1.15
N THR A 90 28.61 -34.70 1.24
CA THR A 90 28.99 -33.86 2.39
C THR A 90 27.83 -33.59 3.35
N GLY A 91 26.59 -33.74 2.90
CA GLY A 91 25.37 -33.42 3.64
C GLY A 91 25.15 -31.93 3.87
N LEU A 92 25.96 -31.07 3.24
CA LEU A 92 25.86 -29.61 3.37
C LEU A 92 24.88 -29.03 2.35
N PRO A 93 24.24 -27.88 2.64
CA PRO A 93 23.45 -27.16 1.63
C PRO A 93 24.32 -26.82 0.42
N ARG A 94 23.78 -27.01 -0.79
CA ARG A 94 24.42 -26.63 -2.06
C ARG A 94 24.42 -25.11 -2.26
#